data_AF-A0A151S690-F1
#
_entry.id   AF-A0A151S690-F1
#
_cell.length_a   1.000
_cell.length_b   1.000
_cell.length_c   1.000
_cell.angle_alpha   90.00
_cell.angle_beta   90.00
_cell.angle_gamma   90.00
#
_symmetry.space_group_name_H-M   'P 1'
#
loop_
_entity.id
_entity.type
_entity.pdbx_description
1 polymer ?
#
loop_
_entity_poly.entity_id
_entity_poly.type
_entity_poly.pdbx_seq_one_letter_code
_entity_poly.pdbx_strand_id
1 'polypeptide(L)'
;MCKGAEEKNVAPLASTRGSASCDLCGLKASLYCQADNAYLCGKCDNWVHKANVLALRHVRCFLCNTCQNLTQRYLIGVSVEIVLPPTVRWIVQKQDLPNNNNDRYVVQER
;
A
#
# COMPACT_ATOMS: atom_id res chain seq x y z
N MET A 1 17.55 -6.36 1.66
CA MET A 1 17.39 -5.36 2.73
C MET A 1 16.77 -4.09 2.14
N CYS A 2 15.81 -3.47 2.82
CA CYS A 2 15.19 -2.21 2.38
C CYS A 2 16.26 -1.12 2.18
N LYS A 3 16.56 -0.81 0.91
CA LYS A 3 17.28 0.41 0.55
C LYS A 3 16.24 1.53 0.57
N GLY A 4 16.52 2.57 1.35
CA GLY A 4 15.58 3.65 1.66
C GLY A 4 14.95 4.29 0.42
N ALA A 5 13.81 4.95 0.64
CA ALA A 5 13.23 5.83 -0.35
C ALA A 5 14.21 6.97 -0.64
N GLU A 6 14.75 7.02 -1.85
CA GLU A 6 15.42 8.22 -2.35
C GLU A 6 14.34 9.25 -2.69
N GLU A 7 14.38 10.33 -1.93
CA GLU A 7 13.43 11.43 -1.91
C GLU A 7 13.40 12.12 -3.28
N LYS A 8 12.26 12.06 -3.98
CA LYS A 8 11.94 13.04 -5.02
C LYS A 8 10.44 13.32 -5.10
N ASN A 9 10.09 14.45 -4.48
CA ASN A 9 8.99 15.35 -4.84
C ASN A 9 7.61 14.69 -5.09
N VAL A 10 6.99 14.19 -4.02
CA VAL A 10 5.53 14.01 -3.94
C VAL A 10 5.08 14.63 -2.63
N ALA A 11 4.06 15.50 -2.70
CA ALA A 11 3.55 16.34 -1.62
C ALA A 11 3.38 15.60 -0.27
N PRO A 12 3.61 16.28 0.87
CA PRO A 12 3.71 15.64 2.17
C PRO A 12 2.32 15.28 2.67
N LEU A 13 2.02 13.98 2.78
CA LEU A 13 1.04 13.53 3.76
C LEU A 13 1.75 12.58 4.73
N ALA A 14 2.06 13.15 5.90
CA ALA A 14 2.57 12.50 7.11
C ALA A 14 4.00 11.93 7.03
N SER A 15 4.99 12.82 6.90
CA SER A 15 6.32 12.59 7.44
C SER A 15 6.31 12.97 8.93
N THR A 16 5.96 12.00 9.77
CA THR A 16 6.43 11.93 11.15
C THR A 16 7.13 10.58 11.25
N ARG A 17 8.27 10.48 11.93
CA ARG A 17 8.89 9.18 12.28
C ARG A 17 8.04 8.46 13.36
N GLY A 18 6.73 8.45 13.17
CA GLY A 18 5.74 7.72 13.93
C GLY A 18 5.44 6.45 13.16
N SER A 19 5.39 5.35 13.90
CA SER A 19 4.82 4.10 13.39
C SER A 19 3.42 4.36 12.80
N ALA A 20 3.22 4.00 11.53
CA ALA A 20 1.90 3.88 10.93
C ALA A 20 1.03 2.99 11.83
N SER A 21 -0.07 3.56 12.28
CA SER A 21 -1.06 2.90 13.13
C SER A 21 -2.21 2.42 12.27
N CYS A 22 -2.92 1.40 12.72
CA CYS A 22 -4.07 0.86 12.03
C CYS A 22 -5.25 1.82 12.18
N ASP A 23 -5.86 2.20 11.07
CA ASP A 23 -6.94 3.19 11.06
C ASP A 23 -8.21 2.70 11.78
N LEU A 24 -8.36 1.38 11.98
CA LEU A 24 -9.52 0.79 12.64
C LEU A 24 -9.34 0.53 14.14
N CYS A 25 -8.11 0.27 14.61
CA CYS A 25 -7.88 -0.16 15.99
C CYS A 25 -6.70 0.52 16.69
N GLY A 26 -5.96 1.39 16.01
CA GLY A 26 -4.81 2.12 16.56
C GLY A 26 -3.55 1.29 16.83
N LEU A 27 -3.59 -0.04 16.67
CA LEU A 27 -2.41 -0.91 16.79
C LEU A 27 -1.45 -0.71 15.61
N LYS A 28 -0.20 -1.16 15.73
CA LYS A 28 0.79 -1.08 14.65
C LYS A 28 0.26 -1.67 13.33
N ALA A 29 0.32 -0.89 12.25
CA ALA A 29 -0.04 -1.35 10.92
C ALA A 29 1.05 -2.26 10.34
N SER A 30 0.62 -3.21 9.50
CA SER A 30 1.50 -4.13 8.78
C SER A 30 1.27 -4.09 7.27
N LEU A 31 0.14 -3.55 6.84
CA LEU A 31 -0.31 -3.50 5.46
C LEU A 31 -0.84 -2.10 5.15
N TYR A 32 -0.72 -1.73 3.89
CA TYR A 32 -1.39 -0.57 3.32
C TYR A 32 -2.31 -1.05 2.18
N CYS A 33 -3.59 -0.70 2.24
CA CYS A 33 -4.55 -0.95 1.17
C CYS A 33 -4.60 0.26 0.25
N GLN A 34 -4.28 0.05 -1.03
CA GLN A 34 -4.27 1.14 -2.02
C GLN A 34 -5.68 1.61 -2.36
N ALA A 35 -6.65 0.71 -2.49
CA ALA A 35 -8.02 1.05 -2.89
C ALA A 35 -8.74 1.88 -1.82
N ASP A 36 -8.49 1.58 -0.55
CA ASP A 36 -9.12 2.24 0.60
C ASP A 36 -8.27 3.39 1.16
N ASN A 37 -7.05 3.60 0.65
CA ASN A 37 -6.03 4.50 1.19
C ASN A 37 -5.85 4.35 2.71
N ALA A 38 -5.78 3.10 3.19
CA ALA A 38 -5.86 2.78 4.61
C ALA A 38 -4.68 1.93 5.10
N TYR A 39 -4.19 2.24 6.30
CA TYR A 39 -3.21 1.44 7.03
C TYR A 39 -3.90 0.43 7.93
N LEU A 40 -3.60 -0.86 7.76
CA LEU A 40 -4.27 -1.94 8.45
C LEU A 40 -3.28 -2.87 9.16
N CYS A 41 -3.65 -3.32 10.36
CA CYS A 41 -3.04 -4.48 10.98
C CYS A 41 -3.62 -5.76 10.34
N GLY A 42 -2.91 -6.89 10.44
CA GLY A 42 -3.36 -8.15 9.82
C GLY A 42 -4.75 -8.62 10.26
N LYS A 43 -5.19 -8.31 11.49
CA LYS A 43 -6.54 -8.64 11.95
C LYS A 43 -7.60 -7.79 11.23
N CYS A 44 -7.42 -6.47 11.24
CA CYS A 44 -8.33 -5.53 10.59
C CYS A 44 -8.37 -5.73 9.07
N ASP A 45 -7.21 -6.01 8.46
CA ASP A 45 -7.12 -6.41 7.06
C ASP A 45 -8.03 -7.60 6.74
N ASN A 46 -7.94 -8.66 7.54
CA ASN A 46 -8.75 -9.86 7.35
C ASN A 46 -10.26 -9.57 7.46
N TRP A 47 -10.66 -8.68 8.37
CA TRP A 47 -12.06 -8.28 8.53
C TRP A 47 -12.58 -7.48 7.33
N VAL A 48 -11.81 -6.49 6.86
CA VAL A 48 -12.19 -5.64 5.73
C VAL A 48 -12.17 -6.44 4.43
N HIS A 49 -11.06 -7.14 4.17
CA HIS A 49 -10.80 -7.72 2.86
C HIS A 49 -11.43 -9.09 2.68
N LYS A 50 -11.78 -9.85 3.74
CA LYS A 50 -12.55 -11.09 3.58
C LYS A 50 -14.07 -10.90 3.66
N ALA A 51 -14.56 -9.70 3.98
CA ALA A 51 -16.00 -9.46 4.09
C ALA A 51 -16.73 -9.69 2.77
N ASN A 52 -16.10 -9.39 1.63
CA ASN A 52 -16.71 -9.60 0.32
C ASN A 52 -15.65 -9.79 -0.79
N VAL A 53 -16.09 -10.32 -1.93
CA VAL A 53 -15.23 -10.63 -3.10
C VAL A 53 -14.65 -9.39 -3.78
N LEU A 54 -15.24 -8.21 -3.62
CA LEU A 54 -14.71 -6.97 -4.18
C LEU A 54 -13.50 -6.50 -3.36
N ALA A 55 -13.67 -6.43 -2.05
CA ALA A 55 -12.63 -6.08 -1.10
C ALA A 55 -11.45 -7.08 -1.18
N LEU A 56 -11.72 -8.37 -1.37
CA LEU A 56 -10.67 -9.37 -1.58
C LEU A 56 -9.70 -9.01 -2.71
N ARG A 57 -10.17 -8.33 -3.77
CA ARG A 57 -9.36 -7.97 -4.94
C ARG A 57 -8.48 -6.75 -4.71
N HIS A 58 -8.60 -6.05 -3.59
CA HIS A 58 -7.77 -4.89 -3.31
C HIS A 58 -6.31 -5.32 -3.18
N VAL A 59 -5.44 -4.57 -3.87
CA VAL A 59 -3.99 -4.72 -3.78
C VAL A 59 -3.53 -4.11 -2.47
N ARG A 60 -2.86 -4.92 -1.66
CA ARG A 60 -2.28 -4.52 -0.38
C ARG A 60 -0.77 -4.63 -0.44
N CYS A 61 -0.07 -3.70 0.19
CA CYS A 61 1.39 -3.70 0.26
C CYS A 61 1.84 -3.91 1.70
N PHE A 62 2.80 -4.80 1.92
CA PHE A 62 3.39 -4.98 3.25
C PHE A 62 4.28 -3.79 3.61
N LEU A 63 4.21 -3.40 4.88
CA LEU A 63 5.09 -2.42 5.49
C LEU A 63 6.34 -3.10 6.05
N CYS A 64 7.46 -2.40 6.01
CA CYS A 64 8.67 -2.84 6.69
C CYS A 64 8.44 -2.85 8.21
N ASN A 65 8.72 -3.97 8.89
CA ASN A 65 8.53 -4.03 10.33
C ASN A 65 9.42 -3.03 11.11
N THR A 66 10.58 -2.66 10.55
CA THR A 66 11.54 -1.75 11.17
C THR A 66 11.22 -0.29 10.90
N CYS A 67 11.14 0.10 9.62
CA CYS A 67 10.99 1.51 9.23
C CYS A 67 9.59 1.89 8.73
N GLN A 68 8.66 0.93 8.65
CA GLN A 68 7.26 1.11 8.26
C GLN A 68 7.04 1.78 6.90
N ASN A 69 8.06 1.75 6.05
CA ASN A 69 7.93 2.11 4.64
C ASN A 69 7.26 0.97 3.86
N LEU A 70 6.60 1.33 2.75
CA LEU A 70 6.08 0.39 1.78
C LEU A 70 7.20 -0.49 1.21
N THR A 71 6.93 -1.79 1.10
CA THR A 71 7.89 -2.75 0.53
C THR A 71 7.51 -3.12 -0.90
N GLN A 72 8.26 -4.04 -1.52
CA GLN A 72 7.90 -4.62 -2.82
C GLN A 72 7.13 -5.94 -2.68
N ARG A 73 6.57 -6.21 -1.49
CA ARG A 73 5.78 -7.39 -1.20
C ARG A 73 4.31 -6.99 -1.19
N TYR A 74 3.54 -7.61 -2.06
CA TYR A 74 2.13 -7.31 -2.27
C TYR A 74 1.28 -8.51 -1.93
N LEU A 75 0.04 -8.26 -1.54
CA LEU A 75 -0.98 -9.26 -1.29
C LEU A 75 -2.21 -8.93 -2.13
N ILE A 76 -2.65 -9.91 -2.93
CA ILE A 76 -3.86 -9.82 -3.76
C ILE A 76 -4.76 -11.02 -3.40
N GLY A 77 -6.07 -10.81 -3.25
CA GLY A 77 -6.98 -11.90 -2.89
C GLY A 77 -6.87 -12.33 -1.43
N VAL A 78 -7.21 -13.58 -1.14
CA VAL A 78 -7.21 -14.10 0.24
C VAL A 78 -5.79 -14.28 0.81
N SER A 79 -4.80 -14.61 -0.03
CA SER A 79 -3.44 -14.98 0.41
C SER A 79 -2.37 -14.95 -0.70
N VAL A 80 -2.60 -14.36 -1.88
CA VAL A 80 -1.57 -14.42 -2.94
C VAL A 80 -0.51 -13.35 -2.66
N GLU A 81 0.60 -13.78 -2.06
CA GLU A 81 1.76 -12.92 -1.86
C GLU A 81 2.61 -12.88 -3.14
N ILE A 82 2.81 -11.69 -3.68
CA ILE A 82 3.61 -11.44 -4.87
C ILE A 82 4.77 -10.53 -4.47
N VAL A 83 5.98 -11.01 -4.68
CA VAL A 83 7.19 -10.19 -4.57
C VAL A 83 7.52 -9.67 -5.95
N LEU A 84 7.46 -8.35 -6.15
CA LEU A 84 7.84 -7.79 -7.43
C LEU A 84 9.35 -7.79 -7.62
N PRO A 85 9.85 -8.14 -8.82
CA PRO A 85 11.25 -7.92 -9.16
C PRO A 85 11.62 -6.44 -8.98
N PRO A 86 12.87 -6.12 -8.60
CA PRO A 86 13.31 -4.74 -8.43
C PRO A 86 13.29 -3.92 -9.73
N THR A 87 13.17 -4.58 -10.89
CA THR A 87 12.97 -3.96 -12.20
C THR A 87 11.57 -3.38 -12.37
N VAL A 88 10.58 -3.89 -11.63
CA VAL A 88 9.19 -3.43 -11.68
C VAL A 88 8.99 -2.38 -10.58
N ARG A 89 8.68 -1.15 -10.99
CA ARG A 89 8.31 -0.07 -10.07
C ARG A 89 6.88 0.35 -10.32
N TRP A 90 6.11 0.44 -9.24
CA TRP A 90 4.83 1.14 -9.27
C TRP A 90 5.08 2.65 -9.35
N ILE A 91 4.57 3.28 -10.39
CA ILE A 91 4.54 4.74 -10.52
C ILE A 91 3.11 5.16 -10.25
N VAL A 92 2.88 5.88 -9.15
CA VAL A 92 1.63 6.61 -8.96
C VAL A 92 1.73 7.89 -9.78
N GLN A 93 1.24 7.85 -11.02
CA GLN A 93 1.16 9.04 -11.84
C GLN A 93 -0.18 9.72 -11.57
N LYS A 94 -0.18 10.70 -10.67
CA LYS A 94 -1.27 11.67 -10.56
C LYS A 94 -1.26 12.49 -11.84
N GLN A 95 -2.07 12.12 -12.82
CA GLN A 95 -2.45 13.09 -13.85
C GLN A 95 -3.55 13.94 -13.23
N ASP A 96 -3.30 15.24 -13.11
CA ASP A 96 -4.31 16.24 -12.81
C ASP A 96 -5.40 16.19 -13.90
N LEU A 97 -6.40 15.34 -13.72
CA LEU A 97 -7.57 15.23 -14.60
C LEU A 97 -8.84 15.35 -13.76
N PRO A 98 -9.84 16.11 -14.25
CA PRO A 98 -10.96 16.54 -13.44
C PRO A 98 -11.86 15.36 -13.10
N ASN A 99 -11.97 15.08 -11.81
CA ASN A 99 -13.05 14.35 -11.15
C ASN A 99 -13.59 13.12 -11.90
N ASN A 100 -12.86 12.00 -11.83
CA ASN A 100 -13.48 10.69 -11.93
C ASN A 100 -12.71 9.72 -11.01
N ASN A 101 -13.43 9.03 -10.12
CA ASN A 101 -12.94 8.17 -9.03
C ASN A 101 -12.25 6.87 -9.51
N ASN A 102 -11.46 6.93 -10.57
CA ASN A 102 -10.70 5.80 -11.10
C ASN A 102 -9.23 6.18 -11.24
N ASP A 103 -8.48 6.02 -10.14
CA ASP A 103 -7.02 5.99 -10.20
C ASP A 103 -6.58 4.87 -11.16
N ARG A 104 -6.07 5.24 -12.34
CA ARG A 104 -5.49 4.30 -13.30
C ARG A 104 -4.02 4.09 -12.99
N TYR A 105 -3.69 2.91 -12.48
CA TYR A 105 -2.31 2.48 -12.20
C TYR A 105 -1.65 1.93 -13.46
N VAL A 106 -0.45 2.41 -13.78
CA VAL A 106 0.36 1.88 -14.89
C VAL A 106 1.58 1.18 -14.30
N VAL A 107 1.73 -0.11 -14.60
CA VAL A 107 2.96 -0.87 -14.29
C VAL A 107 3.94 -0.59 -15.43
N GLN A 108 5.04 0.09 -15.13
CA GLN A 108 6.12 0.28 -16.09
C GLN A 108 7.21 -0.76 -15.81
N GLU A 109 7.36 -1.71 -16.72
CA GLU A 109 8.51 -2.60 -16.78
C GLU A 109 9.67 -1.83 -17.44
N ARG A 110 10.90 -2.03 -16.96
CA ARG A 110 12.09 -1.33 -17.46
C ARG A 110 12.67 -2.03 -18.68
#